data_AF-A0A8B6Y174-F1
#
_entry.id   AF-A0A8B6Y174-F1
#
_cell.length_a   1.000
_cell.length_b   1.000
_cell.length_c   1.000
_cell.angle_alpha   90.00
_cell.angle_beta   90.00
_cell.angle_gamma   90.00
#
_symmetry.space_group_name_H-M   'P 1'
#
loop_
_entity.id
_entity.type
_entity.pdbx_description
1 polymer ?
#
loop_
_entity_poly.entity_id
_entity_poly.type
_entity_poly.pdbx_seq_one_letter_code
_entity_poly.pdbx_strand_id
1 'polypeptide(L)'
;MAFRGSSDKLFTPQNGKFLGLIQMLAKFDPVMQKHLALAIKGDTSNHYCGKNIQNELIDLMSQKVNGEIINRVLKAVYYSIITDRTPDISRKEQLSLTIRIVDLSLDIRVEIKEYFLGFFSVSDSTGLGLTEVLIELLTKHGLEISNCRGQGYDNGSNMKGKINGVQKRILNLNPLALYVPCGNHSLNLVISDSARSSVKSIAFFGILQRLFTLFSASVSRWKILIDHVKILHLKKLCDMQWEAKISSVKAVRYQVGDEHDALIALSEIEGCNPETAHEVITLGEQLKDFSFLVSLIVWYDVLFQVNIVSKTLQEKDMDITQCAKLLKSCCSFLENYRKCGFKDAIIKAKDLAIEL
;
A
#
# COMPACT_ATOMS: atom_id res chain seq x y z
N MET A 1 3.77 3.86 15.98
CA MET A 1 3.20 4.13 17.33
C MET A 1 2.53 5.49 17.32
N ALA A 2 1.26 5.56 17.68
CA ALA A 2 0.43 6.77 17.59
C ALA A 2 0.67 7.76 18.73
N PHE A 3 0.49 9.06 18.45
CA PHE A 3 0.55 10.13 19.45
C PHE A 3 -0.52 9.92 20.54
N ARG A 4 -1.73 9.59 20.10
CA ARG A 4 -2.88 9.21 20.93
C ARG A 4 -3.08 7.69 20.93
N GLY A 5 -3.42 7.15 22.10
CA GLY A 5 -3.74 5.73 22.28
C GLY A 5 -5.23 5.41 22.14
N SER A 6 -5.58 4.12 22.18
CA SER A 6 -6.97 3.67 22.30
C SER A 6 -7.55 3.96 23.69
N SER A 7 -6.70 4.11 24.70
CA SER A 7 -7.05 4.64 26.01
C SER A 7 -6.66 6.12 26.11
N ASP A 8 -7.49 6.91 26.78
CA ASP A 8 -7.21 8.30 27.16
C ASP A 8 -6.84 8.45 28.64
N LYS A 9 -6.69 7.33 29.36
CA LYS A 9 -6.37 7.31 30.80
C LYS A 9 -4.87 7.19 31.07
N LEU A 10 -4.37 7.98 32.01
CA LEU A 10 -3.00 7.88 32.50
C LEU A 10 -2.72 6.48 33.08
N PHE A 11 -1.51 5.97 32.89
CA PHE A 11 -1.02 4.68 33.38
C PHE A 11 -1.81 3.44 32.94
N THR A 12 -2.66 3.56 31.92
CA THR A 12 -3.32 2.42 31.30
C THR A 12 -2.55 1.94 30.07
N PRO A 13 -2.59 0.63 29.76
CA PRO A 13 -2.08 0.12 28.50
C PRO A 13 -2.70 0.85 27.30
N GLN A 14 -1.91 1.02 26.24
CA GLN A 14 -2.32 1.68 25.00
C GLN A 14 -2.84 3.12 25.18
N ASN A 15 -2.28 3.90 26.11
CA ASN A 15 -2.62 5.32 26.32
C ASN A 15 -1.91 6.32 25.39
N GLY A 16 -1.08 5.82 24.46
CA GLY A 16 -0.42 6.62 23.43
C GLY A 16 0.89 7.25 23.88
N LYS A 17 1.68 7.73 22.90
CA LYS A 17 2.99 8.31 23.18
C LYS A 17 2.92 9.58 24.02
N PHE A 18 1.91 10.43 23.82
CA PHE A 18 1.80 11.69 24.56
C PHE A 18 1.66 11.44 26.07
N LEU A 19 0.73 10.59 26.48
CA LEU A 19 0.55 10.25 27.89
C LEU A 19 1.75 9.49 28.45
N GLY A 20 2.36 8.59 27.66
CA GLY A 20 3.61 7.93 28.04
C GLY A 20 4.77 8.89 28.29
N LEU A 21 4.93 9.92 27.45
CA LEU A 21 5.95 10.97 27.63
C LEU A 21 5.68 11.81 28.88
N ILE A 22 4.43 12.24 29.10
CA ILE A 22 4.04 12.97 30.30
C ILE A 22 4.31 12.14 31.57
N GLN A 23 4.02 10.84 31.56
CA GLN A 23 4.31 9.93 32.66
C GLN A 23 5.81 9.72 32.88
N MET A 24 6.60 9.66 31.80
CA MET A 24 8.04 9.60 31.86
C MET A 24 8.61 10.86 32.52
N LEU A 25 8.17 12.05 32.09
CA LEU A 25 8.59 13.33 32.69
C LEU A 25 8.26 13.39 34.18
N ALA A 26 7.09 12.90 34.59
CA ALA A 26 6.69 12.83 35.99
C ALA A 26 7.55 11.90 36.87
N LYS A 27 8.40 11.03 36.30
CA LYS A 27 9.38 10.26 37.09
C LYS A 27 10.57 11.10 37.53
N PHE A 28 10.85 12.19 36.82
CA PHE A 28 12.03 13.03 37.01
C PHE A 28 11.69 14.43 37.55
N ASP A 29 10.45 14.86 37.38
CA ASP A 29 9.98 16.18 37.81
C ASP A 29 8.90 16.04 38.92
N PRO A 30 9.21 16.46 40.17
CA PRO A 30 8.26 16.36 41.28
C PRO A 30 6.98 17.19 41.12
N VAL A 31 7.03 18.29 40.35
CA VAL A 31 5.85 19.14 40.09
C VAL A 31 4.88 18.40 39.17
N MET A 32 5.41 17.82 38.09
CA MET A 32 4.66 16.95 37.18
C MET A 32 4.13 15.71 37.90
N GLN A 33 4.92 15.09 38.78
CA GLN A 33 4.48 13.96 39.59
C GLN A 33 3.25 14.32 40.44
N LYS A 34 3.30 15.45 41.15
CA LYS A 34 2.19 15.95 41.97
C LYS A 34 0.97 16.28 41.11
N HIS A 35 1.18 16.93 39.96
CA HIS A 35 0.11 17.26 39.01
C HIS A 35 -0.61 16.01 38.50
N LEU A 36 0.13 14.97 38.09
CA LEU A 36 -0.50 13.72 37.64
C LEU A 36 -1.22 13.00 38.77
N ALA A 37 -0.69 13.02 40.00
CA ALA A 37 -1.37 12.43 41.14
C ALA A 37 -2.74 13.08 41.40
N LEU A 38 -2.84 14.41 41.28
CA LEU A 38 -4.11 15.13 41.38
C LEU A 38 -5.05 14.78 40.22
N ALA A 39 -4.51 14.69 38.99
CA ALA A 39 -5.29 14.33 37.81
C ALA A 39 -5.91 12.93 37.91
N ILE A 40 -5.17 11.95 38.45
CA ILE A 40 -5.65 10.57 38.64
C ILE A 40 -6.75 10.51 39.71
N LYS A 41 -6.61 11.27 40.79
CA LYS A 41 -7.60 11.33 41.87
C LYS A 41 -8.92 12.00 41.46
N GLY A 42 -8.90 12.78 40.38
CA GLY A 42 -10.04 13.61 39.96
C GLY A 42 -10.10 14.97 40.67
N ASP A 43 -9.05 15.32 41.41
CA ASP A 43 -8.95 16.57 42.19
C ASP A 43 -8.65 17.80 41.28
N THR A 44 -8.31 17.57 40.01
CA THR A 44 -8.14 18.63 39.01
C THR A 44 -8.77 18.23 37.68
N SER A 45 -9.70 19.05 37.20
CA SER A 45 -10.34 18.90 35.89
C SER A 45 -9.43 19.36 34.74
N ASN A 46 -8.55 20.33 34.99
CA ASN A 46 -7.68 20.96 33.99
C ASN A 46 -6.27 20.36 34.00
N HIS A 47 -6.17 19.05 33.78
CA HIS A 47 -4.88 18.35 33.82
C HIS A 47 -4.12 18.34 32.48
N TYR A 48 -4.71 18.90 31.42
CA TYR A 48 -4.16 19.02 30.07
C TYR A 48 -3.77 17.70 29.37
N CYS A 49 -4.15 16.56 29.93
CA CYS A 49 -3.86 15.25 29.35
C CYS A 49 -5.02 14.70 28.49
N GLY A 50 -6.15 15.42 28.45
CA GLY A 50 -7.35 15.00 27.74
C GLY A 50 -7.16 14.98 26.22
N LYS A 51 -8.04 14.24 25.54
CA LYS A 51 -8.04 14.10 24.07
C LYS A 51 -8.12 15.43 23.32
N ASN A 52 -8.82 16.42 23.88
CA ASN A 52 -8.98 17.73 23.24
C ASN A 52 -7.65 18.48 23.15
N ILE A 53 -6.86 18.45 24.23
CA ILE A 53 -5.52 19.06 24.25
C ILE A 53 -4.56 18.31 23.33
N GLN A 54 -4.64 16.99 23.29
CA GLN A 54 -3.83 16.21 22.36
C GLN A 54 -4.13 16.57 20.90
N ASN A 55 -5.42 16.73 20.56
CA ASN A 55 -5.82 17.16 19.21
C ASN A 55 -5.36 18.59 18.91
N GLU A 56 -5.53 19.52 19.85
CA GLU A 56 -5.06 20.90 19.69
C GLU A 56 -3.55 20.96 19.45
N LEU A 57 -2.76 20.19 20.21
CA LEU A 57 -1.31 20.09 19.99
C LEU A 57 -0.99 19.51 18.61
N ILE A 58 -1.70 18.48 18.16
CA ILE A 58 -1.55 17.92 16.81
C ILE A 58 -1.84 18.98 15.76
N ASP A 59 -2.94 19.73 15.93
CA ASP A 59 -3.36 20.76 14.98
C ASP A 59 -2.35 21.90 14.91
N LEU A 60 -1.84 22.37 16.06
CA LEU A 60 -0.81 23.40 16.13
C LEU A 60 0.50 22.94 15.47
N MET A 61 0.95 21.72 15.74
CA MET A 61 2.14 21.14 15.09
C MET A 61 1.94 21.01 13.59
N SER A 62 0.77 20.50 13.16
CA SER A 62 0.40 20.35 11.75
C SER A 62 0.39 21.70 11.03
N GLN A 63 -0.25 22.72 11.61
CA GLN A 63 -0.25 24.07 11.06
C GLN A 63 1.16 24.64 10.92
N LYS A 64 2.05 24.38 11.89
CA LYS A 64 3.41 24.90 11.85
C LYS A 64 4.28 24.21 10.81
N VAL A 65 4.15 22.89 10.69
CA VAL A 65 4.80 22.10 9.63
C VAL A 65 4.30 22.54 8.26
N ASN A 66 2.98 22.64 8.07
CA ASN A 66 2.40 23.08 6.81
C ASN A 66 2.80 24.51 6.45
N GLY A 67 2.83 25.43 7.42
CA GLY A 67 3.31 26.80 7.19
C GLY A 67 4.76 26.85 6.68
N GLU A 68 5.65 26.04 7.25
CA GLU A 68 7.03 25.94 6.81
C GLU A 68 7.15 25.31 5.40
N ILE A 69 6.37 24.27 5.12
CA ILE A 69 6.29 23.66 3.78
C ILE A 69 5.86 24.71 2.75
N ILE A 70 4.76 25.41 3.00
CA ILE A 70 4.23 26.42 2.08
C ILE A 70 5.25 27.54 1.86
N ASN A 71 5.93 28.01 2.90
CA ASN A 71 7.00 29.00 2.77
C ASN A 71 8.12 28.53 1.82
N ARG A 72 8.52 27.26 1.92
CA ARG A 72 9.52 26.67 1.00
C ARG A 72 9.02 26.60 -0.43
N VAL A 73 7.77 26.20 -0.63
CA VAL A 73 7.15 26.13 -1.96
C VAL A 73 7.06 27.53 -2.59
N LEU A 74 6.63 28.53 -1.83
CA LEU A 74 6.55 29.92 -2.30
C LEU A 74 7.92 30.48 -2.68
N LYS A 75 8.98 30.16 -1.93
CA LYS A 75 10.36 30.53 -2.26
C LYS A 75 10.86 29.88 -3.55
N ALA A 76 10.48 28.63 -3.81
CA ALA A 76 10.83 27.95 -5.05
C ALA A 76 10.06 28.48 -6.27
N VAL A 77 8.95 29.19 -6.03
CA VAL A 77 8.01 29.74 -7.02
C VAL A 77 7.27 28.66 -7.80
N TYR A 78 8.00 27.81 -8.52
CA TYR A 78 7.45 26.74 -9.34
C TYR A 78 7.36 25.42 -8.58
N TYR A 79 6.26 24.71 -8.81
CA TYR A 79 5.98 23.45 -8.16
C TYR A 79 5.23 22.48 -9.07
N SER A 80 5.21 21.22 -8.67
CA SER A 80 4.34 20.19 -9.26
C SER A 80 3.46 19.59 -8.17
N ILE A 81 2.27 19.15 -8.57
CA ILE A 81 1.34 18.47 -7.68
C ILE A 81 1.37 16.97 -7.93
N ILE A 82 1.37 16.19 -6.87
CA ILE A 82 1.22 14.74 -6.90
C ILE A 82 0.04 14.42 -6.01
N THR A 83 -0.98 13.77 -6.57
CA THR A 83 -2.16 13.36 -5.80
C THR A 83 -2.50 11.91 -6.05
N ASP A 84 -2.92 11.25 -4.98
CA ASP A 84 -3.38 9.87 -4.98
C ASP A 84 -4.68 9.76 -4.18
N ARG A 85 -5.54 8.81 -4.55
CA ARG A 85 -6.82 8.59 -3.90
C ARG A 85 -6.75 7.35 -3.03
N THR A 86 -7.22 7.47 -1.80
CA THR A 86 -7.33 6.34 -0.88
C THR A 86 -8.62 6.45 -0.07
N PRO A 87 -9.33 5.35 0.19
CA PRO A 87 -10.38 5.35 1.20
C PRO A 87 -9.76 5.42 2.60
N ASP A 88 -10.45 6.08 3.53
CA ASP A 88 -10.12 6.07 4.95
C ASP A 88 -10.70 4.83 5.68
N ILE A 89 -10.47 4.74 6.99
CA ILE A 89 -10.99 3.63 7.83
C ILE A 89 -12.52 3.57 7.87
N SER A 90 -13.20 4.67 7.57
CA SER A 90 -14.66 4.79 7.48
C SER A 90 -15.16 4.64 6.04
N ARG A 91 -14.31 4.22 5.11
CA ARG A 91 -14.57 4.05 3.67
C ARG A 91 -14.98 5.35 2.96
N LYS A 92 -14.55 6.50 3.48
CA LYS A 92 -14.71 7.79 2.81
C LYS A 92 -13.51 8.04 1.92
N GLU A 93 -13.74 8.50 0.70
CA GLU A 93 -12.65 8.85 -0.20
C GLU A 93 -11.86 10.06 0.32
N GLN A 94 -10.53 9.94 0.27
CA GLN A 94 -9.61 11.01 0.59
C GLN A 94 -8.64 11.22 -0.58
N LEU A 95 -8.31 12.49 -0.81
CA LEU A 95 -7.29 12.93 -1.73
C LEU A 95 -6.03 13.26 -0.93
N SER A 96 -4.94 12.56 -1.21
CA SER A 96 -3.62 12.95 -0.73
C SER A 96 -3.06 14.06 -1.63
N LEU A 97 -2.42 15.06 -1.03
CA LEU A 97 -1.73 16.11 -1.77
C LEU A 97 -0.28 16.20 -1.33
N THR A 98 0.62 16.02 -2.30
CA THR A 98 2.05 16.23 -2.15
C THR A 98 2.50 17.28 -3.16
N ILE A 99 3.31 18.24 -2.70
CA ILE A 99 3.92 19.26 -3.54
C ILE A 99 5.38 18.90 -3.77
N ARG A 100 5.79 18.85 -5.04
CA ARG A 100 7.18 18.61 -5.46
C ARG A 100 7.78 19.92 -5.94
N ILE A 101 8.94 20.28 -5.41
CA ILE A 101 9.68 21.48 -5.80
C ILE A 101 11.14 21.16 -6.12
N VAL A 102 11.77 22.08 -6.84
CA VAL A 102 13.21 22.17 -6.94
C VAL A 102 13.68 23.15 -5.88
N ASP A 103 14.39 22.64 -4.87
CA ASP A 103 14.95 23.43 -3.78
C ASP A 103 16.35 23.90 -4.17
N LEU A 104 16.51 25.23 -4.22
CA LEU A 104 17.75 25.93 -4.53
C LEU A 104 18.32 26.66 -3.30
N SER A 105 17.81 26.39 -2.10
CA SER A 105 18.22 27.10 -0.87
C SER A 105 19.67 26.83 -0.44
N LEU A 106 20.27 25.75 -0.95
CA LEU A 106 21.68 25.44 -0.77
C LEU A 106 22.39 25.81 -2.08
N ASP A 107 23.09 26.96 -2.12
CA ASP A 107 23.73 27.56 -3.31
C ASP A 107 24.66 26.64 -4.14
N ILE A 108 24.90 25.42 -3.66
CA ILE A 108 25.85 24.45 -4.21
C ILE A 108 25.13 23.22 -4.80
N ARG A 109 23.85 22.97 -4.46
CA ARG A 109 23.14 21.74 -4.87
C ARG A 109 21.67 22.00 -5.21
N VAL A 110 21.29 21.54 -6.40
CA VAL A 110 19.89 21.41 -6.81
C VAL A 110 19.33 20.15 -6.17
N GLU A 111 18.33 20.28 -5.30
CA GLU A 111 17.67 19.14 -4.67
C GLU A 111 16.18 19.09 -5.03
N ILE A 112 15.69 17.89 -5.34
CA ILE A 112 14.26 17.66 -5.51
C ILE A 112 13.68 17.32 -4.15
N LYS A 113 12.66 18.06 -3.72
CA LYS A 113 11.96 17.84 -2.45
C LYS A 113 10.48 17.63 -2.70
N GLU A 114 9.93 16.68 -1.95
CA GLU A 114 8.51 16.37 -1.94
C GLU A 114 7.98 16.60 -0.53
N TYR A 115 6.92 17.40 -0.44
CA TYR A 115 6.31 17.79 0.82
C TYR A 115 4.84 17.39 0.83
N PHE A 116 4.50 16.48 1.74
CA PHE A 116 3.13 16.04 1.96
C PHE A 116 2.36 17.11 2.74
N LEU A 117 1.23 17.58 2.21
CA LEU A 117 0.38 18.59 2.85
C LEU A 117 -0.74 17.97 3.70
N GLY A 118 -1.23 16.79 3.31
CA GLY A 118 -2.28 16.12 4.05
C GLY A 118 -3.18 15.23 3.21
N PHE A 119 -4.14 14.62 3.90
CA PHE A 119 -5.30 13.96 3.31
C PHE A 119 -6.50 14.89 3.43
N PHE A 120 -7.25 15.01 2.35
CA PHE A 120 -8.40 15.89 2.25
C PHE A 120 -9.62 15.07 1.87
N SER A 121 -10.68 15.18 2.65
CA SER A 121 -11.93 14.47 2.40
C SER A 121 -12.54 14.93 1.09
N VAL A 122 -12.98 13.98 0.26
CA VAL A 122 -13.66 14.26 -1.00
C VAL A 122 -15.03 13.59 -0.97
N SER A 123 -16.08 14.37 -1.18
CA SER A 123 -17.46 13.87 -1.32
C SER A 123 -17.80 13.54 -2.77
N ASP A 124 -17.28 14.30 -3.73
CA ASP A 124 -17.47 14.09 -5.16
C ASP A 124 -16.17 13.58 -5.81
N SER A 125 -16.16 12.29 -6.14
CA SER A 125 -15.01 11.61 -6.74
C SER A 125 -14.90 11.78 -8.26
N THR A 126 -15.77 12.58 -8.88
CA THR A 126 -15.68 12.93 -10.30
C THR A 126 -14.45 13.79 -10.57
N GLY A 127 -14.01 13.83 -11.83
CA GLY A 127 -12.91 14.71 -12.23
C GLY A 127 -13.17 16.20 -11.95
N LEU A 128 -14.45 16.63 -11.89
CA LEU A 128 -14.82 17.99 -11.52
C LEU A 128 -14.61 18.22 -10.02
N GLY A 129 -15.27 17.45 -9.16
CA GLY A 129 -15.17 17.59 -7.71
C GLY A 129 -13.73 17.49 -7.19
N LEU A 130 -12.95 16.56 -7.74
CA LEU A 130 -11.53 16.42 -7.42
C LEU A 130 -10.71 17.67 -7.82
N THR A 131 -11.04 18.28 -8.97
CA THR A 131 -10.38 19.51 -9.41
C THR A 131 -10.74 20.69 -8.50
N GLU A 132 -12.01 20.83 -8.13
CA GLU A 132 -12.49 21.91 -7.26
C GLU A 132 -11.81 21.85 -5.89
N VAL A 133 -11.78 20.67 -5.25
CA VAL A 133 -11.08 20.46 -3.99
C VAL A 133 -9.60 20.82 -4.12
N LEU A 134 -8.93 20.37 -5.19
CA LEU A 134 -7.52 20.67 -5.42
C LEU A 134 -7.27 22.18 -5.57
N ILE A 135 -8.08 22.89 -6.34
CA ILE A 135 -7.93 24.34 -6.54
C ILE A 135 -8.25 25.11 -5.27
N GLU A 136 -9.27 24.70 -4.50
CA GLU A 136 -9.58 25.29 -3.20
C GLU A 136 -8.39 25.16 -2.24
N LEU A 137 -7.77 23.98 -2.17
CA LEU A 137 -6.60 23.74 -1.32
C LEU A 137 -5.39 24.57 -1.73
N LEU A 138 -5.09 24.64 -3.03
CA LEU A 138 -4.00 25.48 -3.54
C LEU A 138 -4.24 26.95 -3.20
N THR A 139 -5.47 27.45 -3.43
CA THR A 139 -5.87 28.83 -3.14
C THR A 139 -5.78 29.15 -1.64
N LYS A 140 -6.27 28.24 -0.79
CA LYS A 140 -6.19 28.35 0.68
C LYS A 140 -4.75 28.50 1.19
N HIS A 141 -3.80 27.88 0.50
CA HIS A 141 -2.38 27.95 0.82
C HIS A 141 -1.62 29.05 0.06
N GLY A 142 -2.31 29.88 -0.73
CA GLY A 142 -1.68 30.94 -1.53
C GLY A 142 -0.81 30.41 -2.68
N LEU A 143 -1.00 29.16 -3.09
CA LEU A 143 -0.27 28.54 -4.19
C LEU A 143 -1.01 28.80 -5.50
N GLU A 144 -0.45 29.66 -6.34
CA GLU A 144 -1.06 29.98 -7.63
C GLU A 144 -0.92 28.84 -8.63
N ILE A 145 -2.05 28.40 -9.20
CA ILE A 145 -2.07 27.35 -10.23
C ILE A 145 -1.23 27.72 -11.47
N SER A 146 -1.08 29.02 -11.77
CA SER A 146 -0.23 29.58 -12.83
C SER A 146 1.26 29.19 -12.68
N ASN A 147 1.72 28.91 -11.46
CA ASN A 147 3.08 28.51 -11.15
C ASN A 147 3.27 26.99 -11.12
N CYS A 148 2.20 26.22 -11.25
CA CYS A 148 2.28 24.77 -11.40
C CYS A 148 2.98 24.41 -12.73
N ARG A 149 3.89 23.44 -12.70
CA ARG A 149 4.67 22.96 -13.87
C ARG A 149 4.50 21.47 -14.14
N GLY A 150 3.87 20.76 -13.21
CA GLY A 150 3.64 19.33 -13.35
C GLY A 150 2.46 18.86 -12.51
N GLN A 151 1.79 17.83 -13.01
CA GLN A 151 0.70 17.16 -12.31
C GLN A 151 0.85 15.64 -12.47
N GLY A 152 0.90 14.91 -11.36
CA GLY A 152 1.09 13.46 -11.32
C GLY A 152 -0.03 12.78 -10.56
N TYR A 153 -0.74 11.85 -11.22
CA TYR A 153 -1.91 11.17 -10.66
C TYR A 153 -1.90 9.66 -10.93
N ASP A 154 -2.80 8.93 -10.26
CA ASP A 154 -3.24 7.61 -10.69
C ASP A 154 -3.78 7.63 -12.14
N ASN A 155 -3.89 6.47 -12.77
CA ASN A 155 -4.45 6.37 -14.13
C ASN A 155 -5.96 6.12 -14.15
N GLY A 156 -6.64 6.39 -13.03
CA GLY A 156 -8.09 6.31 -12.94
C GLY A 156 -8.76 7.26 -13.92
N SER A 157 -9.93 6.89 -14.43
CA SER A 157 -10.67 7.64 -15.45
C SER A 157 -10.95 9.10 -15.04
N ASN A 158 -11.29 9.32 -13.76
CA ASN A 158 -11.56 10.66 -13.22
C ASN A 158 -10.29 11.52 -13.09
N MET A 159 -9.10 10.92 -12.99
CA MET A 159 -7.82 11.63 -12.93
C MET A 159 -7.24 11.85 -14.33
N LYS A 160 -6.97 10.76 -15.07
CA LYS A 160 -6.31 10.74 -16.39
C LYS A 160 -7.23 11.12 -17.56
N GLY A 161 -8.54 11.20 -17.35
CA GLY A 161 -9.52 11.42 -18.42
C GLY A 161 -9.16 12.61 -19.32
N LYS A 162 -9.04 12.37 -20.64
CA LYS A 162 -8.63 13.38 -21.63
C LYS A 162 -9.66 14.48 -21.89
N ILE A 163 -10.91 14.28 -21.45
CA ILE A 163 -12.03 15.21 -21.65
C ILE A 163 -12.43 15.80 -20.30
N ASN A 164 -12.89 14.95 -19.38
CA ASN A 164 -13.49 15.38 -18.10
C ASN A 164 -12.63 15.08 -16.87
N GLY A 165 -11.43 14.52 -17.05
CA GLY A 165 -10.55 14.17 -15.94
C GLY A 165 -9.81 15.38 -15.36
N VAL A 166 -9.31 15.24 -14.13
CA VAL A 166 -8.50 16.26 -13.45
C VAL A 166 -7.34 16.73 -14.35
N GLN A 167 -6.66 15.79 -15.01
CA GLN A 167 -5.60 16.08 -15.98
C GLN A 167 -5.99 17.17 -16.97
N LYS A 168 -7.12 16.97 -17.67
CA LYS A 168 -7.55 17.89 -18.72
C LYS A 168 -7.99 19.22 -18.13
N ARG A 169 -8.67 19.20 -16.99
CA ARG A 169 -9.17 20.40 -16.31
C ARG A 169 -8.02 21.29 -15.84
N ILE A 170 -6.99 20.71 -15.21
CA ILE A 170 -5.80 21.45 -14.80
C ILE A 170 -5.03 21.98 -16.02
N LEU A 171 -4.89 21.20 -17.11
CA LEU A 171 -4.26 21.70 -18.34
C LEU A 171 -5.02 22.87 -18.97
N ASN A 172 -6.35 22.91 -18.84
CA ASN A 172 -7.15 24.05 -19.33
C ASN A 172 -6.92 25.31 -18.47
N LEU A 173 -6.66 25.15 -17.17
CA LEU A 173 -6.36 26.27 -16.26
C LEU A 173 -4.91 26.74 -16.40
N ASN A 174 -3.98 25.81 -16.60
CA ASN A 174 -2.57 26.08 -16.82
C ASN A 174 -1.97 25.05 -17.80
N PRO A 175 -1.76 25.45 -19.08
CA PRO A 175 -1.16 24.60 -20.10
C PRO A 175 0.28 24.13 -19.78
N LEU A 176 0.98 24.81 -18.87
CA LEU A 176 2.35 24.47 -18.46
C LEU A 176 2.39 23.40 -17.36
N ALA A 177 1.26 23.05 -16.74
CA ALA A 177 1.19 21.99 -15.74
C ALA A 177 1.16 20.62 -16.44
N LEU A 178 2.32 20.12 -16.87
CA LEU A 178 2.40 18.90 -17.67
C LEU A 178 1.94 17.67 -16.88
N TYR A 179 1.10 16.85 -17.50
CA TYR A 179 0.64 15.62 -16.88
C TYR A 179 1.62 14.46 -17.05
N VAL A 180 1.91 13.80 -15.94
CA VAL A 180 2.73 12.60 -15.87
C VAL A 180 1.87 11.46 -15.29
N PRO A 181 1.56 10.41 -16.09
CA PRO A 181 0.82 9.26 -15.58
C PRO A 181 1.68 8.45 -14.61
N CYS A 182 1.03 7.80 -13.64
CA CYS A 182 1.72 6.86 -12.75
C CYS A 182 2.24 5.64 -13.56
N GLY A 183 3.57 5.52 -13.67
CA GLY A 183 4.23 4.41 -14.34
C GLY A 183 3.93 3.07 -13.67
N ASN A 184 3.98 3.03 -12.34
CA ASN A 184 3.68 1.83 -11.55
C ASN A 184 2.23 1.37 -11.75
N HIS A 185 1.27 2.30 -11.74
CA HIS A 185 -0.13 1.96 -12.00
C HIS A 185 -0.34 1.49 -13.45
N SER A 186 0.38 2.06 -14.42
CA SER A 186 0.33 1.60 -15.82
C SER A 186 0.80 0.15 -15.94
N LEU A 187 1.94 -0.17 -15.33
CA LEU A 187 2.49 -1.52 -15.30
C LEU A 187 1.50 -2.50 -14.65
N ASN A 188 0.94 -2.11 -13.49
CA ASN A 188 -0.05 -2.89 -12.75
C ASN A 188 -1.30 -3.21 -13.58
N LEU A 189 -1.84 -2.22 -14.31
CA LEU A 189 -3.01 -2.42 -15.19
C LEU A 189 -2.71 -3.43 -16.30
N VAL A 190 -1.55 -3.32 -16.96
CA VAL A 190 -1.16 -4.27 -18.02
C VAL A 190 -1.09 -5.70 -17.50
N ILE A 191 -0.50 -5.92 -16.32
CA ILE A 191 -0.42 -7.25 -15.71
C ILE A 191 -1.81 -7.75 -15.32
N SER A 192 -2.63 -6.88 -14.72
CA SER A 192 -3.99 -7.18 -14.31
C SER A 192 -4.83 -7.69 -15.48
N ASP A 193 -4.84 -6.93 -16.57
CA ASP A 193 -5.64 -7.24 -17.74
C ASP A 193 -5.10 -8.49 -18.44
N SER A 194 -3.78 -8.64 -18.52
CA SER A 194 -3.14 -9.85 -19.04
C SER A 194 -3.52 -11.09 -18.24
N ALA A 195 -3.48 -11.03 -16.91
CA ALA A 195 -3.84 -12.16 -16.06
C ALA A 195 -5.34 -12.48 -16.11
N ARG A 196 -6.21 -11.48 -16.26
CA ARG A 196 -7.66 -11.67 -16.43
C ARG A 196 -8.06 -12.17 -17.80
N SER A 197 -7.19 -12.09 -18.80
CA SER A 197 -7.46 -12.61 -20.15
C SER A 197 -7.46 -14.14 -20.24
N SER A 198 -7.01 -14.84 -19.19
CA SER A 198 -6.88 -16.31 -19.18
C SER A 198 -7.69 -16.95 -18.05
N VAL A 199 -8.59 -17.87 -18.41
CA VAL A 199 -9.38 -18.64 -17.44
C VAL A 199 -8.49 -19.46 -16.51
N LYS A 200 -7.38 -20.04 -17.02
CA LYS A 200 -6.42 -20.78 -16.20
C LYS A 200 -5.75 -19.89 -15.15
N SER A 201 -5.42 -18.66 -15.53
CA SER A 201 -4.86 -17.67 -14.60
C SER A 201 -5.86 -17.27 -13.52
N ILE A 202 -7.10 -16.98 -13.91
CA ILE A 202 -8.17 -16.65 -12.96
C ILE A 202 -8.38 -17.80 -11.97
N ALA A 203 -8.48 -19.04 -12.46
CA ALA A 203 -8.63 -20.22 -11.62
C ALA A 203 -7.44 -20.41 -10.66
N PHE A 204 -6.20 -20.27 -11.16
CA PHE A 204 -4.98 -20.38 -10.37
C PHE A 204 -4.97 -19.38 -9.19
N PHE A 205 -5.20 -18.09 -9.45
CA PHE A 205 -5.26 -17.10 -8.37
C PHE A 205 -6.47 -17.31 -7.46
N GLY A 206 -7.58 -17.84 -7.98
CA GLY A 206 -8.72 -18.26 -7.17
C GLY A 206 -8.37 -19.32 -6.13
N ILE A 207 -7.57 -20.33 -6.52
CA ILE A 207 -7.08 -21.39 -5.61
C ILE A 207 -6.21 -20.78 -4.50
N LEU A 208 -5.25 -19.91 -4.85
CA LEU A 208 -4.39 -19.25 -3.86
C LEU A 208 -5.20 -18.41 -2.85
N GLN A 209 -6.23 -17.71 -3.32
CA GLN A 209 -7.09 -16.93 -2.45
C GLN A 209 -7.93 -17.81 -1.53
N ARG A 210 -8.48 -18.92 -2.04
CA ARG A 210 -9.24 -19.89 -1.24
C ARG A 210 -8.37 -20.51 -0.15
N LEU A 211 -7.14 -20.90 -0.48
CA LEU A 211 -6.15 -21.41 0.47
C LEU A 211 -5.91 -20.42 1.61
N PHE A 212 -5.64 -19.15 1.30
CA PHE A 212 -5.48 -18.12 2.31
C PHE A 212 -6.76 -17.92 3.15
N THR A 213 -7.93 -17.84 2.51
CA THR A 213 -9.21 -17.63 3.20
C THR A 213 -9.51 -18.78 4.17
N LEU A 214 -9.26 -20.02 3.77
CA LEU A 214 -9.47 -21.21 4.60
C LEU A 214 -8.68 -21.13 5.91
N PHE A 215 -7.37 -20.89 5.82
CA PHE A 215 -6.49 -20.86 6.99
C PHE A 215 -6.65 -19.58 7.83
N SER A 216 -6.92 -18.44 7.20
CA SER A 216 -7.10 -17.17 7.93
C SER A 216 -8.48 -17.02 8.59
N ALA A 217 -9.44 -17.91 8.30
CA ALA A 217 -10.78 -17.88 8.88
C ALA A 217 -10.80 -18.12 10.39
N SER A 218 -9.81 -18.79 10.98
CA SER A 218 -9.71 -18.94 12.43
C SER A 218 -8.27 -19.02 12.92
N VAL A 219 -8.04 -18.63 14.17
CA VAL A 219 -6.73 -18.70 14.82
C VAL A 219 -6.23 -20.15 14.92
N SER A 220 -7.14 -21.11 15.13
CA SER A 220 -6.80 -22.54 15.18
C SER A 220 -6.26 -23.06 13.85
N ARG A 221 -6.92 -22.73 12.72
CA ARG A 221 -6.46 -23.13 11.39
C ARG A 221 -5.14 -22.46 11.04
N TRP A 222 -5.02 -21.17 11.35
CA TRP A 222 -3.77 -20.44 11.14
C TRP A 222 -2.61 -21.04 11.93
N LYS A 223 -2.87 -21.53 13.15
CA LYS A 223 -1.87 -22.23 13.95
C LYS A 223 -1.40 -23.52 13.27
N ILE A 224 -2.33 -24.34 12.76
CA ILE A 224 -1.99 -25.57 12.03
C ILE A 224 -1.12 -25.27 10.82
N LEU A 225 -1.45 -24.21 10.06
CA LEU A 225 -0.63 -23.77 8.95
C LEU A 225 0.79 -23.43 9.38
N ILE A 226 0.99 -22.60 10.42
CA ILE A 226 2.34 -22.23 10.90
C ILE A 226 3.07 -23.43 11.53
N ASP A 227 2.33 -24.40 12.04
CA ASP A 227 2.92 -25.61 12.62
C ASP A 227 3.60 -26.47 11.53
N HIS A 228 3.16 -26.40 10.26
CA HIS A 228 3.79 -27.05 9.10
C HIS A 228 4.68 -26.09 8.29
N VAL A 229 4.17 -24.90 7.97
CA VAL A 229 4.80 -23.91 7.08
C VAL A 229 5.68 -22.94 7.89
N LYS A 230 6.99 -23.22 7.94
CA LYS A 230 7.94 -22.49 8.81
C LYS A 230 8.61 -21.27 8.19
N ILE A 231 8.74 -21.21 6.86
CA ILE A 231 9.62 -20.23 6.20
C ILE A 231 8.81 -19.05 5.67
N LEU A 232 7.76 -19.31 4.86
CA LEU A 232 6.99 -18.27 4.20
C LEU A 232 5.49 -18.42 4.51
N HIS A 233 4.91 -17.47 5.22
CA HIS A 233 3.48 -17.51 5.51
C HIS A 233 2.63 -17.09 4.30
N LEU A 234 1.48 -17.75 4.15
CA LEU A 234 0.47 -17.39 3.15
C LEU A 234 0.08 -15.92 3.28
N LYS A 235 -0.11 -15.26 2.15
CA LYS A 235 -0.57 -13.87 2.10
C LYS A 235 -1.86 -13.76 1.30
N LYS A 236 -2.75 -12.90 1.76
CA LYS A 236 -3.94 -12.49 0.99
C LYS A 236 -3.50 -11.93 -0.36
N LEU A 237 -4.21 -12.26 -1.43
CA LEU A 237 -3.96 -11.60 -2.71
C LEU A 237 -4.33 -10.11 -2.59
N CYS A 238 -3.44 -9.26 -3.09
CA CYS A 238 -3.74 -7.84 -3.21
C CYS A 238 -4.56 -7.61 -4.48
N ASP A 239 -5.75 -7.03 -4.34
CA ASP A 239 -6.64 -6.71 -5.47
C ASP A 239 -6.12 -5.51 -6.27
N MET A 240 -5.47 -4.57 -5.60
CA MET A 240 -5.04 -3.29 -6.19
C MET A 240 -3.62 -3.31 -6.76
N GLN A 241 -2.79 -4.30 -6.38
CA GLN A 241 -1.36 -4.34 -6.70
C GLN A 241 -0.94 -5.77 -7.10
N TRP A 242 -0.90 -6.05 -8.40
CA TRP A 242 -0.72 -7.38 -8.97
C TRP A 242 0.67 -7.95 -8.74
N GLU A 243 1.72 -7.13 -8.76
CA GLU A 243 3.06 -7.61 -8.43
C GLU A 243 3.15 -8.07 -6.97
N ALA A 244 2.35 -7.51 -6.06
CA ALA A 244 2.37 -7.90 -4.65
C ALA A 244 1.87 -9.34 -4.45
N LYS A 245 1.09 -9.87 -5.41
CA LYS A 245 0.66 -11.28 -5.44
C LYS A 245 1.84 -12.25 -5.54
N ILE A 246 3.03 -11.79 -5.96
CA ILE A 246 4.26 -12.59 -5.92
C ILE A 246 4.50 -13.17 -4.53
N SER A 247 4.16 -12.45 -3.45
CA SER A 247 4.38 -12.97 -2.11
C SER A 247 3.53 -14.20 -1.82
N SER A 248 2.28 -14.22 -2.28
CA SER A 248 1.38 -15.37 -2.13
C SER A 248 1.82 -16.54 -2.99
N VAL A 249 2.20 -16.27 -4.25
CA VAL A 249 2.74 -17.28 -5.17
C VAL A 249 4.05 -17.87 -4.64
N LYS A 250 4.93 -17.02 -4.10
CA LYS A 250 6.22 -17.40 -3.51
C LYS A 250 6.04 -18.29 -2.28
N ALA A 251 5.08 -17.98 -1.40
CA ALA A 251 4.80 -18.80 -0.23
C ALA A 251 4.47 -20.24 -0.64
N VAL A 252 3.53 -20.39 -1.58
CA VAL A 252 3.11 -21.73 -2.04
C VAL A 252 4.19 -22.44 -2.87
N ARG A 253 4.88 -21.72 -3.77
CA ARG A 253 5.89 -22.34 -4.64
C ARG A 253 6.99 -23.10 -3.89
N TYR A 254 7.42 -22.58 -2.75
CA TYR A 254 8.59 -23.13 -2.03
C TYR A 254 8.22 -24.07 -0.89
N GLN A 255 6.94 -24.29 -0.61
CA GLN A 255 6.46 -25.08 0.52
C GLN A 255 5.17 -25.84 0.20
N VAL A 256 4.88 -26.08 -1.10
CA VAL A 256 3.60 -26.66 -1.54
C VAL A 256 3.28 -27.99 -0.83
N GLY A 257 4.31 -28.79 -0.55
CA GLY A 257 4.21 -30.00 0.27
C GLY A 257 3.77 -29.71 1.71
N ASP A 258 4.44 -28.79 2.41
CA ASP A 258 4.06 -28.37 3.76
C ASP A 258 2.63 -27.79 3.82
N GLU A 259 2.22 -27.03 2.79
CA GLU A 259 0.85 -26.53 2.69
C GLU A 259 -0.17 -27.65 2.46
N HIS A 260 0.19 -28.66 1.67
CA HIS A 260 -0.64 -29.84 1.45
C HIS A 260 -0.77 -30.68 2.73
N ASP A 261 0.32 -30.89 3.46
CA ASP A 261 0.32 -31.58 4.76
C ASP A 261 -0.52 -30.83 5.79
N ALA A 262 -0.44 -29.49 5.80
CA ALA A 262 -1.30 -28.67 6.66
C ALA A 262 -2.79 -28.83 6.31
N LEU A 263 -3.14 -29.05 5.04
CA LEU A 263 -4.51 -29.36 4.63
C LEU A 263 -4.92 -30.76 5.12
N ILE A 264 -4.06 -31.76 5.00
CA ILE A 264 -4.32 -33.11 5.54
C ILE A 264 -4.57 -33.04 7.04
N ALA A 265 -3.68 -32.40 7.80
CA ALA A 265 -3.83 -32.23 9.25
C ALA A 265 -5.13 -31.50 9.63
N LEU A 266 -5.57 -30.54 8.80
CA LEU A 266 -6.85 -29.85 8.99
C LEU A 266 -8.06 -30.75 8.70
N SER A 267 -7.94 -31.70 7.77
CA SER A 267 -9.00 -32.67 7.46
C SER A 267 -9.23 -33.70 8.56
N GLU A 268 -8.20 -33.99 9.37
CA GLU A 268 -8.21 -34.99 10.43
C GLU A 268 -8.79 -34.49 11.76
N ILE A 269 -9.15 -33.21 11.86
CA ILE A 269 -9.71 -32.62 13.08
C ILE A 269 -11.13 -33.15 13.34
N GLU A 270 -11.33 -33.74 14.51
CA GLU A 270 -12.65 -34.15 15.00
C GLU A 270 -13.60 -32.95 15.10
N GLY A 271 -14.81 -33.09 14.53
CA GLY A 271 -15.84 -32.03 14.54
C GLY A 271 -15.67 -30.95 13.47
N CYS A 272 -14.83 -31.18 12.44
CA CYS A 272 -14.78 -30.32 11.27
C CYS A 272 -16.15 -30.25 10.58
N ASN A 273 -16.62 -29.04 10.25
CA ASN A 273 -17.90 -28.90 9.57
C ASN A 273 -17.80 -29.44 8.11
N PRO A 274 -18.90 -29.95 7.55
CA PRO A 274 -18.89 -30.57 6.22
C PRO A 274 -18.34 -29.66 5.12
N GLU A 275 -18.61 -28.36 5.19
CA GLU A 275 -18.14 -27.38 4.19
C GLU A 275 -16.62 -27.21 4.24
N THR A 276 -16.03 -27.13 5.43
CA THR A 276 -14.57 -27.02 5.58
C THR A 276 -13.90 -28.32 5.18
N ALA A 277 -14.46 -29.48 5.54
CA ALA A 277 -13.93 -30.77 5.12
C ALA A 277 -13.90 -30.90 3.59
N HIS A 278 -15.00 -30.55 2.92
CA HIS A 278 -15.06 -30.57 1.45
C HIS A 278 -14.09 -29.57 0.81
N GLU A 279 -13.97 -28.37 1.37
CA GLU A 279 -13.04 -27.33 0.88
C GLU A 279 -11.58 -27.78 1.01
N VAL A 280 -11.21 -28.39 2.13
CA VAL A 280 -9.86 -28.92 2.40
C VAL A 280 -9.49 -30.01 1.40
N ILE A 281 -10.36 -31.00 1.20
CA ILE A 281 -10.14 -32.10 0.24
C ILE A 281 -9.99 -31.52 -1.17
N THR A 282 -10.89 -30.62 -1.56
CA THR A 282 -10.88 -30.00 -2.89
C THR A 282 -9.59 -29.20 -3.12
N LEU A 283 -9.13 -28.43 -2.14
CA LEU A 283 -7.89 -27.68 -2.23
C LEU A 283 -6.68 -28.61 -2.28
N GLY A 284 -6.66 -29.69 -1.50
CA GLY A 284 -5.59 -30.69 -1.53
C GLY A 284 -5.43 -31.31 -2.92
N GLU A 285 -6.53 -31.74 -3.55
CA GLU A 285 -6.50 -32.24 -4.93
C GLU A 285 -6.07 -31.18 -5.94
N GLN A 286 -6.49 -29.91 -5.76
CA GLN A 286 -6.11 -28.81 -6.63
C GLN A 286 -4.63 -28.43 -6.52
N LEU A 287 -3.99 -28.59 -5.35
CA LEU A 287 -2.56 -28.36 -5.19
C LEU A 287 -1.71 -29.43 -5.88
N LYS A 288 -2.22 -30.67 -5.96
CA LYS A 288 -1.57 -31.79 -6.68
C LYS A 288 -1.79 -31.75 -8.19
N ASP A 289 -2.76 -30.98 -8.68
CA ASP A 289 -3.02 -30.88 -10.11
C ASP A 289 -1.78 -30.37 -10.85
N PHE A 290 -1.33 -31.13 -11.86
CA PHE A 290 -0.11 -30.78 -12.58
C PHE A 290 -0.25 -29.45 -13.34
N SER A 291 -1.46 -29.10 -13.80
CA SER A 291 -1.69 -27.80 -14.44
C SER A 291 -1.60 -26.65 -13.42
N PHE A 292 -1.97 -26.86 -12.15
CA PHE A 292 -1.74 -25.91 -11.06
C PHE A 292 -0.23 -25.74 -10.79
N LEU A 293 0.53 -26.83 -10.64
CA LEU A 293 1.97 -26.77 -10.39
C LEU A 293 2.75 -26.06 -11.52
N VAL A 294 2.42 -26.35 -12.78
CA VAL A 294 3.00 -25.62 -13.91
C VAL A 294 2.62 -24.13 -13.85
N SER A 295 1.37 -23.81 -13.53
CA SER A 295 0.92 -22.41 -13.38
C SER A 295 1.63 -21.69 -12.24
N LEU A 296 1.89 -22.38 -11.12
CA LEU A 296 2.62 -21.88 -9.97
C LEU A 296 4.05 -21.49 -10.35
N ILE A 297 4.74 -22.35 -11.12
CA ILE A 297 6.08 -22.04 -11.61
C ILE A 297 6.06 -20.85 -12.58
N VAL A 298 5.18 -20.87 -13.57
CA VAL A 298 5.07 -19.82 -14.58
C VAL A 298 4.75 -18.46 -13.97
N TRP A 299 3.76 -18.39 -13.09
CA TRP A 299 3.36 -17.13 -12.47
C TRP A 299 4.41 -16.59 -11.52
N TYR A 300 5.16 -17.44 -10.82
CA TYR A 300 6.27 -16.95 -10.02
C TYR A 300 7.37 -16.35 -10.88
N ASP A 301 7.82 -17.05 -11.94
CA ASP A 301 8.92 -16.57 -12.79
C ASP A 301 8.54 -15.24 -13.49
N VAL A 302 7.28 -15.11 -13.96
CA VAL A 302 6.74 -13.87 -14.55
C VAL A 302 6.64 -12.76 -13.51
N LEU A 303 5.98 -13.01 -12.37
CA LEU A 303 5.79 -11.98 -11.35
C LEU A 303 7.11 -11.54 -10.70
N PHE A 304 8.11 -12.42 -10.64
CA PHE A 304 9.46 -12.08 -10.16
C PHE A 304 10.09 -10.99 -11.01
N GLN A 305 10.12 -11.16 -12.33
CA GLN A 305 10.69 -10.17 -13.23
C GLN A 305 9.89 -8.86 -13.23
N VAL A 306 8.57 -8.97 -13.20
CA VAL A 306 7.67 -7.81 -13.09
C VAL A 306 7.86 -7.05 -11.77
N ASN A 307 8.06 -7.76 -10.67
CA ASN A 307 8.24 -7.16 -9.34
C ASN A 307 9.51 -6.32 -9.25
N ILE A 308 10.60 -6.75 -9.91
CA ILE A 308 11.84 -5.96 -10.00
C ILE A 308 11.55 -4.60 -10.63
N VAL A 309 10.88 -4.58 -11.78
CA VAL A 309 10.55 -3.32 -12.48
C VAL A 309 9.63 -2.43 -11.64
N SER A 310 8.59 -3.01 -11.05
CA SER A 310 7.65 -2.28 -10.18
C SER A 310 8.35 -1.64 -8.98
N LYS A 311 9.28 -2.37 -8.33
CA LYS A 311 10.01 -1.84 -7.18
C LYS A 311 10.94 -0.69 -7.57
N THR A 312 11.64 -0.80 -8.69
CA THR A 312 12.46 0.31 -9.19
C THR A 312 11.62 1.55 -9.56
N LEU A 313 10.42 1.37 -10.11
CA LEU A 313 9.50 2.48 -10.39
C LEU A 313 9.01 3.21 -9.12
N GLN A 314 9.15 2.60 -7.94
CA GLN A 314 8.72 3.15 -6.65
C GLN A 314 9.89 3.71 -5.82
N GLU A 315 11.13 3.62 -6.32
CA GLU A 315 12.31 4.15 -5.63
C GLU A 315 12.28 5.69 -5.58
N LYS A 316 12.81 6.25 -4.49
CA LYS A 316 12.80 7.72 -4.27
C LYS A 316 13.68 8.44 -5.29
N ASP A 317 14.78 7.81 -5.68
CA ASP A 317 15.80 8.25 -6.63
C ASP A 317 15.63 7.59 -8.00
N MET A 318 14.38 7.22 -8.34
CA MET A 318 14.02 6.61 -9.62
C MET A 318 14.55 7.42 -10.81
N ASP A 319 15.29 6.74 -11.69
CA ASP A 319 15.75 7.25 -12.98
C ASP A 319 14.88 6.67 -14.12
N ILE A 320 14.20 7.56 -14.85
CA ILE A 320 13.31 7.21 -15.97
C ILE A 320 14.06 6.40 -17.04
N THR A 321 15.32 6.71 -17.32
CA THR A 321 16.17 6.01 -18.28
C THR A 321 16.43 4.58 -17.82
N GLN A 322 16.73 4.40 -16.53
CA GLN A 322 16.94 3.08 -15.95
C GLN A 322 15.65 2.27 -15.93
N CYS A 323 14.52 2.89 -15.57
CA CYS A 323 13.20 2.25 -15.64
C CYS A 323 12.84 1.82 -17.06
N ALA A 324 13.11 2.64 -18.08
CA ALA A 324 12.87 2.30 -19.48
C ALA A 324 13.73 1.09 -19.92
N LYS A 325 15.00 1.04 -19.49
CA LYS A 325 15.88 -0.12 -19.74
C LYS A 325 15.34 -1.38 -19.07
N LEU A 326 14.94 -1.31 -17.80
CA LEU A 326 14.39 -2.45 -17.06
C LEU A 326 13.06 -2.95 -17.64
N LEU A 327 12.18 -2.03 -18.06
CA LEU A 327 10.95 -2.38 -18.77
C LEU A 327 11.26 -3.14 -20.07
N LYS A 328 12.23 -2.65 -20.86
CA LYS A 328 12.66 -3.33 -22.09
C LYS A 328 13.25 -4.72 -21.79
N SER A 329 14.08 -4.84 -20.77
CA SER A 329 14.62 -6.13 -20.31
C SER A 329 13.51 -7.09 -19.87
N CYS A 330 12.49 -6.59 -19.17
CA CYS A 330 11.32 -7.39 -18.79
C CYS A 330 10.52 -7.86 -20.02
N CYS A 331 10.30 -7.00 -21.02
CA CYS A 331 9.69 -7.40 -22.28
C CYS A 331 10.50 -8.51 -22.98
N SER A 332 11.83 -8.34 -23.10
CA SER A 332 12.70 -9.36 -23.70
C SER A 332 12.70 -10.67 -22.90
N PHE A 333 12.64 -10.60 -21.56
CA PHE A 333 12.46 -11.78 -20.73
C PHE A 333 11.15 -12.50 -21.07
N LEU A 334 10.02 -11.79 -21.12
CA LEU A 334 8.71 -12.38 -21.40
C LEU A 334 8.65 -13.01 -22.81
N GLU A 335 9.25 -12.36 -23.81
CA GLU A 335 9.37 -12.90 -25.17
C GLU A 335 10.20 -14.19 -25.22
N ASN A 336 11.30 -14.24 -24.48
CA ASN A 336 12.13 -15.44 -24.39
C ASN A 336 11.43 -16.54 -23.59
N TYR A 337 10.81 -16.18 -22.46
CA TYR A 337 10.06 -17.10 -21.60
C TYR A 337 8.91 -17.77 -22.37
N ARG A 338 8.26 -17.05 -23.29
CA ARG A 338 7.25 -17.61 -24.19
C ARG A 338 7.80 -18.70 -25.12
N LYS A 339 9.08 -18.62 -25.51
CA LYS A 339 9.71 -19.57 -26.46
C LYS A 339 10.21 -20.83 -25.76
N CYS A 340 10.95 -20.68 -24.66
CA CYS A 340 11.61 -21.81 -23.96
C CYS A 340 11.11 -22.03 -22.54
N GLY A 341 10.66 -20.98 -21.84
CA GLY A 341 10.34 -21.02 -20.41
C GLY A 341 9.23 -22.01 -20.03
N PHE A 342 8.29 -22.29 -20.95
CA PHE A 342 7.24 -23.28 -20.67
C PHE A 342 7.79 -24.71 -20.51
N LYS A 343 8.83 -25.08 -21.26
CA LYS A 343 9.46 -26.40 -21.12
C LYS A 343 10.18 -26.52 -19.77
N ASP A 344 10.91 -25.49 -19.39
CA ASP A 344 11.59 -25.43 -18.10
C ASP A 344 10.59 -25.43 -16.94
N ALA A 345 9.45 -24.76 -17.09
CA ALA A 345 8.38 -24.77 -16.11
C ALA A 345 7.77 -26.17 -15.90
N ILE A 346 7.60 -26.94 -16.97
CA ILE A 346 7.15 -28.34 -16.88
C ILE A 346 8.16 -29.19 -16.12
N ILE A 347 9.45 -29.03 -16.36
CA ILE A 347 10.50 -29.79 -15.67
C ILE A 347 10.45 -29.48 -14.16
N LYS A 348 10.49 -28.19 -13.79
CA LYS A 348 10.40 -27.77 -12.38
C LYS A 348 9.11 -28.21 -11.71
N ALA A 349 7.99 -28.22 -12.44
CA ALA A 349 6.71 -28.69 -11.91
C ALA A 349 6.70 -30.20 -11.67
N LYS A 350 7.47 -31.00 -12.43
CA LYS A 350 7.63 -32.43 -12.14
C LYS A 350 8.41 -32.65 -10.86
N ASP A 351 9.46 -31.84 -10.63
CA ASP A 351 10.23 -31.92 -9.38
C ASP A 351 9.34 -31.61 -8.17
N LEU A 352 8.53 -30.54 -8.25
CA LEU A 352 7.52 -30.22 -7.23
C LEU A 352 6.48 -31.34 -7.04
N ALA A 353 6.06 -31.99 -8.12
CA ALA A 353 5.08 -33.08 -8.05
C ALA A 353 5.65 -34.36 -7.43
N ILE A 354 6.97 -34.50 -7.33
CA ILE A 354 7.62 -35.61 -6.61
C ILE A 354 7.69 -35.32 -5.11
N GLU A 355 7.71 -34.04 -4.72
CA GLU A 355 7.70 -33.58 -3.33
C GLU A 355 6.30 -33.61 -2.69
N LEU A 356 5.24 -33.74 -3.50
CA LEU A 356 3.82 -33.88 -3.12
C LEU A 356 3.35 -35.33 -3.23
#